data_AF-A0AAD5LG73-F1
#
_entry.id   AF-A0AAD5LG73-F1
#
_cell.length_a   1.000
_cell.length_b   1.000
_cell.length_c   1.000
_cell.angle_alpha   90.00
_cell.angle_beta   90.00
_cell.angle_gamma   90.00
#
_symmetry.space_group_name_H-M   'P 1'
#
loop_
_entity.id
_entity.type
_entity.pdbx_description
1 polymer ?
#
loop_
_entity_poly.entity_id
_entity_poly.type
_entity_poly.pdbx_seq_one_letter_code
_entity_poly.pdbx_strand_id
1 'polypeptide(L)'
;MGAKTSKAVAPAYDVVGLTPRTDKLEVFGSTYCFPVAKKWIVTKRTVNVLSITRSFSIDMMMRDADDPTGGVVLHLDGVQMLWDGDGEPLAALVGNSGANTFDVRNVRTNDYELRVHRVLVHGKHTTFAKFVHHATGKLYTLGYTGDWQARHHISVWVAGNEQGDERSTVARVSPLSPVGRNMSYALEVAAGVDAALVLVLCYVLDHTVAQSDGVETR
;
A
#
# COMPACT_ATOMS: atom_id res chain seq x y z
N MET A 1 6.22 10.18 53.16
CA MET A 1 5.83 8.80 52.79
C MET A 1 4.43 8.83 52.24
N GLY A 2 4.22 8.37 51.00
CA GLY A 2 2.90 8.35 50.36
C GLY A 2 3.01 8.44 48.84
N ALA A 3 3.68 7.48 48.22
CA ALA A 3 3.70 7.33 46.77
C ALA A 3 2.27 6.98 46.32
N LYS A 4 1.63 7.90 45.59
CA LYS A 4 0.39 7.59 44.87
C LYS A 4 0.76 6.71 43.68
N THR A 5 0.30 5.48 43.74
CA THR A 5 0.44 4.45 42.71
C THR A 5 -0.10 4.96 41.38
N SER A 6 0.80 5.16 40.42
CA SER A 6 0.47 5.39 39.02
C SER A 6 -0.27 4.16 38.51
N LYS A 7 -1.53 4.37 38.11
CA LYS A 7 -2.38 3.40 37.45
C LYS A 7 -1.60 2.79 36.28
N ALA A 8 -1.28 1.50 36.40
CA ALA A 8 -0.55 0.75 35.39
C ALA A 8 -1.29 0.89 34.06
N VAL A 9 -0.62 1.49 33.08
CA VAL A 9 -1.02 1.44 31.69
C VAL A 9 -1.00 -0.03 31.29
N ALA A 10 -2.14 -0.55 30.81
CA ALA A 10 -2.24 -1.92 30.33
C ALA A 10 -1.10 -2.20 29.34
N PRO A 11 -0.42 -3.37 29.41
CA PRO A 11 0.64 -3.68 28.49
C PRO A 11 0.10 -3.63 27.07
N ALA A 12 0.86 -2.96 26.19
CA ALA A 12 0.62 -3.01 24.76
C ALA A 12 0.43 -4.47 24.35
N TYR A 13 -0.65 -4.76 23.61
CA TYR A 13 -0.85 -6.07 23.00
C TYR A 13 0.48 -6.55 22.40
N ASP A 14 0.92 -7.74 22.79
CA ASP A 14 2.05 -8.43 22.15
C ASP A 14 1.78 -8.49 20.65
N VAL A 15 2.41 -7.60 19.88
CA VAL A 15 2.33 -7.61 18.43
C VAL A 15 3.19 -8.77 17.98
N VAL A 16 2.58 -9.94 17.82
CA VAL A 16 3.19 -11.06 17.08
C VAL A 16 3.62 -10.50 15.72
N GLY A 17 4.94 -10.50 15.48
CA GLY A 17 5.53 -10.02 14.23
C GLY A 17 4.92 -10.72 13.02
N LEU A 18 4.94 -10.07 11.86
CA LEU A 18 4.44 -10.67 10.63
C LEU A 18 5.19 -11.96 10.29
N THR A 19 4.45 -13.03 10.00
CA THR A 19 5.03 -14.33 9.65
C THR A 19 5.81 -14.22 8.34
N PRO A 20 7.11 -14.58 8.32
CA PRO A 20 7.90 -14.62 7.09
C PRO A 20 7.29 -15.54 6.04
N ARG A 21 7.40 -15.14 4.76
CA ARG A 21 7.02 -16.00 3.64
C ARG A 21 8.24 -16.65 3.01
N THR A 22 8.23 -17.97 2.93
CA THR A 22 9.27 -18.75 2.25
C THR A 22 9.07 -18.76 0.74
N ASP A 23 7.84 -18.59 0.26
CA ASP A 23 7.48 -18.66 -1.16
C ASP A 23 7.72 -17.36 -1.95
N LYS A 24 8.30 -16.33 -1.31
CA LYS A 24 8.58 -14.96 -1.79
C LYS A 24 7.51 -14.40 -2.74
N LEU A 25 6.76 -13.37 -2.35
CA LEU A 25 5.80 -12.71 -3.26
C LEU A 25 6.49 -11.60 -4.05
N GLU A 26 7.13 -11.94 -5.16
CA GLU A 26 7.86 -11.02 -6.02
C GLU A 26 7.03 -10.55 -7.23
N VAL A 27 6.92 -9.23 -7.43
CA VAL A 27 6.23 -8.63 -8.58
C VAL A 27 7.13 -7.62 -9.30
N PHE A 28 7.68 -6.64 -8.57
CA PHE A 28 8.54 -5.58 -9.10
C PHE A 28 10.04 -5.87 -8.97
N GLY A 29 10.37 -7.01 -8.35
CA GLY A 29 11.73 -7.52 -8.25
C GLY A 29 12.17 -7.82 -6.82
N SER A 30 13.07 -8.80 -6.69
CA SER A 30 13.55 -9.32 -5.41
C SER A 30 14.21 -8.29 -4.50
N THR A 31 14.70 -7.17 -5.05
CA THR A 31 15.24 -6.03 -4.30
C THR A 31 14.22 -5.46 -3.31
N TYR A 32 12.92 -5.57 -3.61
CA TYR A 32 11.84 -5.08 -2.75
C TYR A 32 11.27 -6.17 -1.82
N CYS A 33 11.81 -7.39 -1.88
CA CYS A 33 11.48 -8.50 -0.98
C CYS A 33 12.54 -8.62 0.12
N PHE A 34 12.31 -7.95 1.25
CA PHE A 34 13.29 -7.88 2.34
C PHE A 34 13.43 -9.21 3.10
N PRO A 35 14.63 -9.56 3.60
CA PRO A 35 14.89 -10.81 4.30
C PRO A 35 14.29 -10.86 5.70
N VAL A 36 13.93 -9.70 6.26
CA VAL A 36 13.27 -9.54 7.55
C VAL A 36 12.04 -8.66 7.36
N ALA A 37 11.05 -8.81 8.24
CA ALA A 37 9.91 -7.91 8.25
C ALA A 37 10.43 -6.48 8.51
N LYS A 38 9.94 -5.53 7.72
CA LYS A 38 10.47 -4.17 7.72
C LYS A 38 9.35 -3.15 7.81
N LYS A 39 9.60 -2.10 8.60
CA LYS A 39 8.67 -1.00 8.79
C LYS A 39 9.13 0.20 7.99
N TRP A 40 8.17 0.85 7.35
CA TRP A 40 8.36 2.01 6.50
C TRP A 40 7.47 3.15 6.97
N ILE A 41 7.93 4.37 6.75
CA ILE A 41 7.09 5.57 6.84
C ILE A 41 6.69 5.94 5.41
N VAL A 42 5.39 5.97 5.17
CA VAL A 42 4.82 6.45 3.92
C VAL A 42 4.26 7.84 4.15
N THR A 43 4.85 8.81 3.48
CA THR A 43 4.36 10.20 3.45
C THR A 43 3.62 10.44 2.15
N LYS A 44 2.47 11.11 2.24
CA LYS A 44 1.69 11.46 1.06
C LYS A 44 1.42 12.95 0.97
N ARG A 45 1.31 13.46 -0.25
CA ARG A 45 0.96 14.85 -0.54
C ARG A 45 0.01 14.89 -1.72
N THR A 46 -1.08 15.66 -1.60
CA THR A 46 -1.91 15.98 -2.75
C THR A 46 -1.16 16.97 -3.65
N VAL A 47 -1.05 16.64 -4.93
CA VAL A 47 -0.41 17.48 -5.94
C VAL A 47 -1.43 17.85 -7.00
N ASN A 48 -1.41 19.11 -7.44
CA ASN A 48 -2.23 19.54 -8.57
C ASN A 48 -1.59 19.01 -9.84
N VAL A 49 -2.40 18.40 -10.70
CA VAL A 49 -1.94 17.92 -12.01
C VAL A 49 -2.73 18.68 -13.05
N LEU A 50 -2.02 19.30 -14.00
CA LEU A 50 -2.63 19.89 -15.18
C LEU A 50 -3.03 18.76 -16.14
N SER A 51 -4.18 18.13 -15.85
CA SER A 51 -4.78 17.10 -16.69
C SER A 51 -6.17 17.55 -17.14
N ILE A 52 -6.53 17.17 -18.37
CA ILE A 52 -7.87 17.43 -18.95
C ILE A 52 -8.96 16.75 -18.11
N THR A 53 -8.63 15.67 -17.39
CA THR A 53 -9.61 14.83 -16.69
C THR A 53 -9.52 14.90 -15.17
N ARG A 54 -8.45 15.45 -14.58
CA ARG A 54 -8.28 15.54 -13.12
C ARG A 54 -7.51 16.78 -12.70
N SER A 55 -7.97 17.38 -11.60
CA SER A 55 -7.35 18.58 -11.02
C SER A 55 -6.32 18.26 -9.92
N PHE A 56 -6.24 17.02 -9.44
CA PHE A 56 -5.28 16.59 -8.43
C PHE A 56 -4.89 15.11 -8.57
N SER A 57 -3.75 14.76 -7.99
CA SER A 57 -3.22 13.40 -7.81
C SER A 57 -2.51 13.31 -6.46
N ILE A 58 -1.98 12.14 -6.14
CA ILE A 58 -1.28 11.86 -4.88
C ILE A 58 0.17 11.56 -5.20
N ASP A 59 1.05 12.17 -4.42
CA ASP A 59 2.48 11.92 -4.40
C ASP A 59 2.80 11.13 -3.12
N MET A 60 3.38 9.94 -3.24
CA MET A 60 3.67 9.03 -2.11
C MET A 60 5.14 8.66 -2.07
N MET A 61 5.80 8.92 -0.95
CA MET A 61 7.20 8.56 -0.72
C MET A 61 7.30 7.57 0.44
N MET A 62 8.05 6.50 0.24
CA MET A 62 8.33 5.48 1.25
C MET A 62 9.78 5.61 1.73
N ARG A 63 9.97 5.75 3.05
CA ARG A 63 11.29 5.82 3.70
C ARG A 63 11.39 4.78 4.80
N ASP A 64 12.62 4.39 5.14
CA ASP A 64 12.87 3.52 6.28
C ASP A 64 12.30 4.14 7.56
N ALA A 65 11.63 3.35 8.39
CA ALA A 65 11.12 3.84 9.67
C ALA A 65 12.26 4.08 10.68
N ASP A 66 13.38 3.37 10.55
CA ASP A 66 14.56 3.54 11.41
C ASP A 66 15.42 4.74 10.98
N ASP A 67 15.27 5.18 9.73
CA ASP A 67 15.87 6.42 9.20
C ASP A 67 14.83 7.24 8.40
N PRO A 68 13.91 7.95 9.09
CA PRO A 68 12.87 8.74 8.45
C PRO A 68 13.39 9.92 7.62
N THR A 69 14.63 10.32 7.85
CA THR A 69 15.33 11.40 7.14
C THR A 69 16.16 10.90 5.97
N GLY A 70 16.30 9.58 5.84
CA GLY A 70 17.07 8.92 4.80
C GLY A 70 16.47 9.07 3.41
N GLY A 71 17.11 8.36 2.48
CA GLY A 71 16.67 8.29 1.08
C GLY A 71 15.26 7.73 0.94
N VAL A 72 14.55 8.22 -0.07
CA VAL A 72 13.31 7.58 -0.52
C VAL A 72 13.67 6.24 -1.14
N VAL A 73 12.99 5.17 -0.73
CA VAL A 73 13.22 3.82 -1.27
C VAL A 73 12.28 3.52 -2.43
N LEU A 74 11.04 4.02 -2.35
CA LEU A 74 10.05 3.95 -3.41
C LEU A 74 9.24 5.24 -3.46
N HIS A 75 8.88 5.65 -4.67
CA HIS A 75 8.13 6.87 -4.92
C HIS A 75 7.03 6.61 -5.95
N LEU A 76 5.77 6.84 -5.58
CA LEU A 76 4.64 6.90 -6.52
C LEU A 76 4.30 8.37 -6.75
N ASP A 77 4.56 8.85 -7.96
CA ASP A 77 4.42 10.27 -8.26
C ASP A 77 2.99 10.68 -8.67
N GLY A 78 2.81 12.00 -8.82
CA GLY A 78 1.55 12.59 -9.23
C GLY A 78 1.06 12.18 -10.63
N VAL A 79 1.93 11.61 -11.49
CA VAL A 79 1.57 11.12 -12.82
C VAL A 79 1.39 9.61 -12.85
N GLN A 80 1.22 8.97 -11.69
CA GLN A 80 0.93 7.54 -11.55
C GLN A 80 2.11 6.65 -12.00
N MET A 81 3.34 7.11 -11.81
CA MET A 81 4.56 6.34 -12.04
C MET A 81 5.19 5.91 -10.73
N LEU A 82 5.57 4.63 -10.65
CA LEU A 82 6.36 4.05 -9.58
C LEU A 82 7.83 4.13 -9.93
N TRP A 83 8.61 4.78 -9.08
CA TRP A 83 10.06 4.94 -9.16
C TRP A 83 10.73 4.27 -7.98
N ASP A 84 11.95 3.80 -8.20
CA ASP A 84 12.83 3.38 -7.12
C ASP A 84 13.62 4.55 -6.50
N GLY A 85 14.39 4.24 -5.46
CA GLY A 85 15.19 5.24 -4.75
C GLY A 85 16.36 5.82 -5.56
N ASP A 86 16.76 5.15 -6.64
CA ASP A 86 17.81 5.62 -7.54
C ASP A 86 17.23 6.49 -8.68
N GLY A 87 15.90 6.61 -8.76
CA GLY A 87 15.19 7.40 -9.77
C GLY A 87 14.89 6.63 -11.06
N GLU A 88 14.99 5.31 -11.05
CA GLU A 88 14.62 4.46 -12.18
C GLU A 88 13.12 4.16 -12.16
N PRO A 89 12.43 4.25 -13.30
CA PRO A 89 11.01 3.93 -13.39
C PRO A 89 10.81 2.41 -13.36
N LEU A 90 9.97 1.94 -12.45
CA LEU A 90 9.61 0.54 -12.30
C LEU A 90 8.33 0.22 -13.06
N ALA A 91 7.27 0.99 -12.81
CA ALA A 91 5.95 0.69 -13.35
C ALA A 91 5.04 1.90 -13.53
N ALA A 92 4.25 1.90 -14.58
CA ALA A 92 3.20 2.88 -14.81
C ALA A 92 1.85 2.32 -14.36
N LEU A 93 1.08 3.09 -13.61
CA LEU A 93 -0.28 2.77 -13.20
C LEU A 93 -1.25 3.50 -14.15
N VAL A 94 -2.04 2.73 -14.89
CA VAL A 94 -3.00 3.25 -15.87
C VAL A 94 -4.41 3.04 -15.34
N GLY A 95 -5.02 4.13 -14.85
CA GLY A 95 -6.40 4.10 -14.38
C GLY A 95 -7.40 3.91 -15.53
N ASN A 96 -8.20 2.85 -15.47
CA ASN A 96 -9.32 2.62 -16.38
C ASN A 96 -10.64 2.95 -15.66
N SER A 97 -11.16 4.15 -15.92
CA SER A 97 -12.42 4.64 -15.32
C SER A 97 -13.64 3.80 -15.72
N GLY A 98 -13.66 3.23 -16.93
CA GLY A 98 -14.77 2.39 -17.39
C GLY A 98 -14.81 1.00 -16.73
N ALA A 99 -13.64 0.48 -16.37
CA ALA A 99 -13.50 -0.84 -15.75
C ALA A 99 -13.35 -0.80 -14.22
N ASN A 100 -13.26 0.39 -13.61
CA ASN A 100 -12.91 0.58 -12.20
C ASN A 100 -11.59 -0.12 -11.80
N THR A 101 -10.61 -0.16 -12.70
CA THR A 101 -9.31 -0.79 -12.43
C THR A 101 -8.14 0.17 -12.57
N PHE A 102 -7.00 -0.23 -12.01
CA PHE A 102 -5.68 0.26 -12.39
C PHE A 102 -4.89 -0.91 -12.97
N ASP A 103 -4.44 -0.76 -14.20
CA ASP A 103 -3.49 -1.68 -14.81
C ASP A 103 -2.08 -1.20 -14.51
N VAL A 104 -1.28 -2.03 -13.85
CA VAL A 104 0.10 -1.70 -13.51
C VAL A 104 1.02 -2.42 -14.48
N ARG A 105 1.84 -1.66 -15.18
CA ARG A 105 2.67 -2.17 -16.27
C ARG A 105 4.12 -1.87 -16.04
N ASN A 106 4.97 -2.83 -16.34
CA ASN A 106 6.41 -2.65 -16.35
C ASN A 106 6.77 -1.56 -17.35
N VAL A 107 7.57 -0.56 -16.96
CA VAL A 107 7.90 0.54 -17.88
C VAL A 107 8.84 0.09 -19.01
N ARG A 108 9.71 -0.89 -18.74
CA ARG A 108 10.71 -1.35 -19.71
C ARG A 108 10.13 -2.35 -20.69
N THR A 109 9.33 -3.30 -20.21
CA THR A 109 8.79 -4.38 -21.05
C THR A 109 7.35 -4.16 -21.51
N ASN A 110 6.62 -3.24 -20.86
CA ASN A 110 5.17 -3.02 -21.05
C ASN A 110 4.30 -4.26 -20.70
N ASP A 111 4.88 -5.23 -19.99
CA ASP A 111 4.15 -6.39 -19.48
C ASP A 111 3.20 -5.99 -18.35
N TYR A 112 2.14 -6.78 -18.17
CA TYR A 112 1.22 -6.62 -17.05
C TYR A 112 1.82 -7.21 -15.78
N GLU A 113 2.08 -6.35 -14.80
CA GLU A 113 2.59 -6.77 -13.49
C GLU A 113 1.44 -7.16 -12.55
N LEU A 114 0.43 -6.30 -12.46
CA LEU A 114 -0.77 -6.57 -11.68
C LEU A 114 -1.95 -5.73 -12.14
N ARG A 115 -3.15 -6.17 -11.76
CA ARG A 115 -4.39 -5.41 -11.92
C ARG A 115 -5.01 -5.14 -10.57
N VAL A 116 -5.22 -3.87 -10.25
CA VAL A 116 -5.93 -3.45 -9.05
C VAL A 116 -7.38 -3.17 -9.39
N HIS A 117 -8.30 -3.85 -8.72
CA HIS A 117 -9.74 -3.70 -8.89
C HIS A 117 -10.31 -2.83 -7.77
N ARG A 118 -11.07 -1.81 -8.14
CA ARG A 118 -11.88 -1.01 -7.21
C ARG A 118 -13.32 -1.48 -7.30
N VAL A 119 -13.87 -1.91 -6.17
CA VAL A 119 -15.21 -2.51 -6.11
C VAL A 119 -16.02 -1.79 -5.05
N LEU A 120 -17.29 -1.53 -5.34
CA LEU A 120 -18.23 -1.03 -4.35
C LEU A 120 -18.90 -2.23 -3.66
N VAL A 121 -18.62 -2.44 -2.38
CA VAL A 121 -19.22 -3.52 -1.57
C VAL A 121 -20.06 -2.88 -0.47
N HIS A 122 -21.36 -3.12 -0.48
CA HIS A 122 -22.33 -2.52 0.46
C HIS A 122 -22.21 -0.98 0.56
N GLY A 123 -22.01 -0.31 -0.57
CA GLY A 123 -21.85 1.16 -0.61
C GLY A 123 -20.49 1.69 -0.15
N LYS A 124 -19.55 0.82 0.21
CA LYS A 124 -18.16 1.21 0.55
C LYS A 124 -17.22 0.82 -0.58
N HIS A 125 -16.38 1.76 -1.00
CA HIS A 125 -15.29 1.44 -1.93
C HIS A 125 -14.27 0.55 -1.22
N THR A 126 -14.01 -0.61 -1.81
CA THR A 126 -12.94 -1.51 -1.43
C THR A 126 -12.04 -1.77 -2.63
N THR A 127 -10.84 -2.28 -2.38
CA THR A 127 -9.83 -2.53 -3.41
C THR A 127 -9.17 -3.87 -3.14
N PHE A 128 -8.94 -4.64 -4.20
CA PHE A 128 -8.07 -5.81 -4.17
C PHE A 128 -7.20 -5.82 -5.43
N ALA A 129 -6.02 -6.41 -5.35
CA ALA A 129 -5.15 -6.62 -6.50
C ALA A 129 -5.11 -8.10 -6.88
N LYS A 130 -5.15 -8.37 -8.18
CA LYS A 130 -4.83 -9.69 -8.74
C LYS A 130 -3.48 -9.59 -9.46
N PHE A 131 -2.59 -10.53 -9.18
CA PHE A 131 -1.26 -10.56 -9.78
C PHE A 131 -0.80 -12.01 -9.97
N VAL A 132 0.04 -12.21 -10.99
CA VAL A 132 0.66 -13.50 -11.25
C VAL A 132 2.07 -13.45 -10.69
N HIS A 133 2.41 -14.42 -9.84
CA HIS A 133 3.75 -14.52 -9.31
C HIS A 133 4.73 -14.92 -10.42
N HIS A 134 5.75 -14.10 -10.67
CA HIS A 134 6.63 -14.24 -11.83
C HIS A 134 7.33 -15.60 -11.91
N ALA A 135 7.88 -16.08 -10.81
CA ALA A 135 8.68 -17.32 -10.83
C ALA A 135 7.83 -18.59 -10.93
N THR A 136 6.57 -18.56 -10.46
CA THR A 136 5.74 -19.77 -10.35
C THR A 136 4.51 -19.77 -11.26
N GLY A 137 4.17 -18.63 -11.86
CA GLY A 137 2.95 -18.46 -12.65
C GLY A 137 1.65 -18.54 -11.83
N LYS A 138 1.74 -18.61 -10.49
CA LYS A 138 0.58 -18.75 -9.62
C LYS A 138 -0.16 -17.42 -9.49
N LEU A 139 -1.47 -17.45 -9.64
CA LEU A 139 -2.33 -16.29 -9.42
C LEU A 139 -2.55 -16.07 -7.93
N TYR A 140 -2.39 -14.84 -7.48
CA TYR A 140 -2.67 -14.41 -6.12
C TYR A 140 -3.66 -13.25 -6.10
N THR A 141 -4.41 -13.17 -5.02
CA THR A 141 -5.25 -12.01 -4.68
C THR A 141 -4.68 -11.33 -3.43
N LEU A 142 -4.41 -10.04 -3.51
CA LEU A 142 -4.06 -9.17 -2.39
C LEU A 142 -5.29 -8.36 -1.98
N GLY A 143 -5.72 -8.49 -0.74
CA GLY A 143 -6.81 -7.69 -0.19
C GLY A 143 -6.44 -7.14 1.18
N TYR A 144 -7.41 -6.54 1.85
CA TYR A 144 -7.20 -6.04 3.21
C TYR A 144 -8.43 -6.23 4.09
N THR A 145 -8.22 -6.17 5.40
CA THR A 145 -9.25 -6.02 6.43
C THR A 145 -8.93 -4.79 7.28
N GLY A 146 -9.93 -4.20 7.91
CA GLY A 146 -9.77 -2.98 8.71
C GLY A 146 -10.35 -1.74 8.01
N ASP A 147 -9.92 -0.57 8.48
CA ASP A 147 -10.47 0.72 8.06
C ASP A 147 -9.36 1.60 7.48
N TRP A 148 -9.35 1.70 6.14
CA TRP A 148 -8.47 2.62 5.44
C TRP A 148 -8.93 4.07 5.56
N GLN A 149 -10.22 4.31 5.35
CA GLN A 149 -10.77 5.65 5.13
C GLN A 149 -10.71 6.53 6.38
N ALA A 150 -11.02 5.98 7.56
CA ALA A 150 -11.08 6.78 8.78
C ALA A 150 -9.74 6.83 9.54
N ARG A 151 -8.89 5.80 9.42
CA ARG A 151 -7.79 5.59 10.37
C ARG A 151 -6.49 5.02 9.78
N HIS A 152 -6.39 4.75 8.47
CA HIS A 152 -5.25 4.05 7.88
C HIS A 152 -4.81 2.85 8.73
N HIS A 153 -5.79 2.06 9.19
CA HIS A 153 -5.56 0.94 10.09
C HIS A 153 -6.08 -0.33 9.44
N ILE A 154 -5.21 -0.98 8.66
CA ILE A 154 -5.55 -2.18 7.89
C ILE A 154 -4.52 -3.29 8.05
N SER A 155 -4.97 -4.53 7.92
CA SER A 155 -4.12 -5.69 7.69
C SER A 155 -4.28 -6.11 6.23
N VAL A 156 -3.20 -6.08 5.47
CA VAL A 156 -3.15 -6.57 4.09
C VAL A 156 -2.91 -8.07 4.14
N TRP A 157 -3.74 -8.81 3.42
CA TRP A 157 -3.66 -10.26 3.31
C TRP A 157 -3.50 -10.69 1.86
N VAL A 158 -2.88 -11.85 1.68
CA VAL A 158 -2.79 -12.52 0.38
C VAL A 158 -3.53 -13.85 0.45
N ALA A 159 -4.16 -14.23 -0.67
CA ALA A 159 -4.73 -15.55 -0.88
C ALA A 159 -4.26 -16.13 -2.22
N GLY A 160 -3.98 -17.43 -2.23
CA GLY A 160 -3.52 -18.16 -3.42
C GLY A 160 -4.65 -18.71 -4.30
N ASN A 161 -5.91 -18.43 -3.99
CA ASN A 161 -7.09 -18.81 -4.77
C ASN A 161 -8.07 -17.63 -4.86
N GLU A 162 -8.98 -17.68 -5.84
CA GLU A 162 -9.95 -16.61 -6.06
C GLU A 162 -11.02 -16.54 -4.97
N GLN A 163 -11.35 -17.66 -4.31
CA GLN A 163 -12.29 -17.69 -3.20
C GLN A 163 -11.74 -17.00 -1.93
N GLY A 164 -10.42 -16.95 -1.76
CA GLY A 164 -9.80 -16.30 -0.61
C GLY A 164 -9.97 -17.06 0.70
N ASP A 165 -10.10 -18.39 0.66
CA ASP A 165 -10.42 -19.23 1.81
C ASP A 165 -9.23 -19.36 2.78
N GLU A 166 -8.01 -19.35 2.26
CA GLU A 166 -6.78 -19.33 3.07
C GLU A 166 -6.05 -18.00 2.88
N ARG A 167 -6.15 -17.14 3.90
CA ARG A 167 -5.56 -15.80 3.89
C ARG A 167 -4.37 -15.74 4.83
N SER A 168 -3.26 -15.22 4.34
CA SER A 168 -2.09 -14.92 5.17
C SER A 168 -1.90 -13.39 5.23
N THR A 169 -1.78 -12.84 6.44
CA THR A 169 -1.43 -11.42 6.60
C THR A 169 0.01 -11.20 6.18
N VAL A 170 0.22 -10.24 5.27
CA VAL A 170 1.53 -9.94 4.65
C VAL A 170 2.01 -8.53 4.91
N ALA A 171 1.11 -7.62 5.30
CA ALA A 171 1.48 -6.29 5.73
C ALA A 171 0.45 -5.71 6.72
N ARG A 172 0.87 -4.71 7.49
CA ARG A 172 0.02 -3.92 8.37
C ARG A 172 0.24 -2.44 8.10
N VAL A 173 -0.83 -1.69 8.05
CA VAL A 173 -0.79 -0.23 8.01
C VAL A 173 -1.35 0.31 9.31
N SER A 174 -0.63 1.25 9.89
CA SER A 174 -1.02 1.93 11.12
C SER A 174 -0.90 3.45 10.96
N PRO A 175 -1.83 4.22 11.52
CA PRO A 175 -1.76 5.67 11.42
C PRO A 175 -0.52 6.20 12.13
N LEU A 176 0.14 7.17 11.52
CA LEU A 176 1.04 8.07 12.25
C LEU A 176 0.22 9.28 12.71
N SER A 177 0.59 9.90 13.83
CA SER A 177 -0.11 11.09 14.33
C SER A 177 -0.26 12.14 13.21
N PRO A 178 -1.43 12.77 13.06
CA PRO A 178 -1.70 13.64 11.93
C PRO A 178 -0.74 14.84 11.93
N VAL A 179 0.04 14.99 10.85
CA VAL A 179 0.77 16.22 10.54
C VAL A 179 -0.05 16.99 9.50
N GLY A 180 -1.09 17.68 9.95
CA GLY A 180 -1.98 18.47 9.08
C GLY A 180 -2.95 17.63 8.23
N ARG A 181 -3.27 18.08 7.00
CA ARG A 181 -4.20 17.41 6.05
C ARG A 181 -3.59 16.20 5.32
N ASN A 182 -2.29 15.95 5.50
CA ASN A 182 -1.57 14.84 4.87
C ASN A 182 -1.39 13.73 5.91
N MET A 183 -2.17 12.65 5.80
CA MET A 183 -2.02 11.51 6.72
C MET A 183 -0.90 10.60 6.24
N SER A 184 0.29 10.76 6.83
CA SER A 184 1.34 9.76 6.75
C SER A 184 0.94 8.53 7.58
N TYR A 185 1.43 7.36 7.18
CA TYR A 185 1.17 6.12 7.91
C TYR A 185 2.44 5.26 7.95
N ALA A 186 2.50 4.39 8.94
CA ALA A 186 3.53 3.37 9.01
C ALA A 186 3.03 2.11 8.29
N LEU A 187 3.88 1.56 7.43
CA LEU A 187 3.65 0.34 6.67
C LEU A 187 4.67 -0.72 7.12
N GLU A 188 4.20 -1.77 7.78
CA GLU A 188 5.01 -2.95 8.11
C GLU A 188 4.77 -4.02 7.04
N VAL A 189 5.83 -4.52 6.40
CA VAL A 189 5.76 -5.55 5.36
C VAL A 189 6.51 -6.79 5.83
N ALA A 190 5.91 -7.96 5.66
CA ALA A 190 6.50 -9.24 6.07
C ALA A 190 7.76 -9.56 5.24
N ALA A 191 8.67 -10.34 5.83
CA ALA A 191 9.83 -10.86 5.10
C ALA A 191 9.39 -11.66 3.88
N GLY A 192 10.09 -11.48 2.76
CA GLY A 192 9.80 -12.14 1.48
C GLY A 192 8.60 -11.57 0.73
N VAL A 193 7.99 -10.48 1.17
CA VAL A 193 6.90 -9.80 0.45
C VAL A 193 7.45 -8.55 -0.22
N ASP A 194 7.10 -8.38 -1.50
CA ASP A 194 7.44 -7.18 -2.26
C ASP A 194 6.76 -5.92 -1.66
N ALA A 195 7.57 -5.01 -1.13
CA ALA A 195 7.06 -3.76 -0.54
C ALA A 195 6.43 -2.82 -1.58
N ALA A 196 6.89 -2.85 -2.83
CA ALA A 196 6.32 -2.04 -3.91
C ALA A 196 4.91 -2.49 -4.28
N LEU A 197 4.66 -3.81 -4.27
CA LEU A 197 3.30 -4.37 -4.42
C LEU A 197 2.34 -3.82 -3.37
N VAL A 198 2.76 -3.81 -2.10
CA VAL A 198 1.90 -3.30 -1.02
C VAL A 198 1.72 -1.79 -1.11
N LEU A 199 2.77 -1.04 -1.49
CA LEU A 199 2.71 0.41 -1.69
C LEU A 199 1.73 0.79 -2.81
N VAL A 200 1.73 0.06 -3.93
CA VAL A 200 0.79 0.24 -5.04
C VAL A 200 -0.67 0.04 -4.59
N LEU A 201 -0.94 -0.98 -3.77
CA LEU A 201 -2.28 -1.16 -3.20
C LEU A 201 -2.70 0.05 -2.34
N CYS A 202 -1.80 0.52 -1.46
CA CYS A 202 -2.04 1.68 -0.62
C CYS A 202 -2.31 2.95 -1.45
N TYR A 203 -1.57 3.13 -2.54
CA TYR A 203 -1.78 4.23 -3.48
C TYR A 203 -3.19 4.21 -4.07
N VAL A 204 -3.62 3.07 -4.59
CA VAL A 204 -4.97 2.95 -5.17
C VAL A 204 -6.06 3.17 -4.12
N LEU A 205 -5.83 2.75 -2.86
CA LEU A 205 -6.76 3.01 -1.76
C LEU A 205 -6.90 4.51 -1.47
N ASP A 206 -5.80 5.22 -1.27
CA ASP A 206 -5.82 6.67 -1.05
C ASP A 206 -6.40 7.43 -2.25
N HIS A 207 -6.05 6.98 -3.46
CA HIS A 207 -6.57 7.54 -4.68
C HIS A 207 -8.09 7.34 -4.79
N THR A 208 -8.61 6.20 -4.35
CA THR A 208 -10.04 5.89 -4.38
C THR A 208 -10.81 6.76 -3.38
N VAL A 209 -10.30 6.95 -2.16
CA VAL A 209 -10.90 7.84 -1.17
C VAL A 209 -10.94 9.28 -1.68
N ALA A 210 -9.83 9.78 -2.22
CA ALA A 210 -9.77 11.16 -2.71
C ALA A 210 -10.74 11.42 -3.88
N GLN A 211 -11.03 10.41 -4.71
CA GLN A 211 -12.05 10.53 -5.75
C GLN A 211 -13.47 10.60 -5.19
N SER A 212 -13.79 9.81 -4.16
CA SER A 212 -15.12 9.81 -3.54
C SER A 212 -15.42 11.16 -2.87
N ASP A 213 -14.48 11.73 -2.13
CA ASP A 213 -14.64 13.04 -1.46
C ASP A 213 -14.84 14.19 -2.47
N GLY A 214 -14.22 14.09 -3.65
CA GLY A 214 -14.35 15.09 -4.73
C GLY A 214 -15.68 15.03 -5.48
N VAL A 215 -16.44 13.92 -5.36
CA VAL A 215 -17.77 13.77 -5.95
C VAL A 215 -18.86 14.28 -5.01
N GLU A 216 -18.72 14.11 -3.69
CA GLU A 216 -19.69 14.62 -2.71
C GLU A 216 -19.67 16.16 -2.57
N THR A 217 -18.62 16.82 -3.05
CA THR A 217 -18.46 18.28 -2.99
C THR A 217 -18.89 19.03 -4.26
N ARG A 218 -19.52 18.34 -5.22
CA ARG A 218 -20.11 18.94 -6.43
C ARG A 218 -21.62 18.76 -6.45
#